data_AF-A0A542G9I5-F1
#
_entry.id   AF-A0A542G9I5-F1
#
_cell.length_a   1.000
_cell.length_b   1.000
_cell.length_c   1.000
_cell.angle_alpha   90.00
_cell.angle_beta   90.00
_cell.angle_gamma   90.00
#
_symmetry.space_group_name_H-M   'P 1'
#
loop_
_entity.id
_entity.type
_entity.pdbx_description
1 polymer ?
#
loop_
_entity_poly.entity_id
_entity_poly.type
_entity_poly.pdbx_seq_one_letter_code
_entity_poly.pdbx_strand_id
1 'polypeptide(L)'
;MFELPRLQACMPCPAICAGCRADMHKEALRQAPGIPVVLLRPAAVKVRAIRATALAYTVTHILVEWDGSSGYHLRWEASWLIRRFPQ
;
A
#
# COMPACT_ATOMS: atom_id res chain seq x y z
N MET A 1 -13.19 6.63 -3.14
CA MET A 1 -12.06 7.27 -2.44
C MET A 1 -12.01 6.62 -1.07
N PHE A 2 -11.05 5.73 -0.81
CA PHE A 2 -10.91 5.04 0.48
C PHE A 2 -9.48 5.31 0.97
N GLU A 3 -9.29 6.44 1.65
CA GLU A 3 -8.09 6.66 2.44
C GLU A 3 -8.30 6.02 3.82
N LEU A 4 -7.43 5.09 4.18
CA LEU A 4 -7.47 4.38 5.45
C LEU A 4 -7.20 5.36 6.60
N PRO A 5 -8.07 5.43 7.63
CA PRO A 5 -7.82 6.26 8.80
C PRO A 5 -6.59 5.75 9.56
N ARG A 6 -5.70 6.67 9.95
CA ARG A 6 -4.53 6.40 10.80
C ARG A 6 -5.01 5.88 12.16
N LEU A 7 -4.73 4.61 12.49
CA LEU A 7 -5.05 4.03 13.79
C LEU A 7 -4.10 4.53 14.89
N GLN A 8 -4.68 5.03 15.98
CA GLN A 8 -4.08 5.79 17.09
C GLN A 8 -3.11 5.02 18.01
N ALA A 9 -2.60 3.84 17.65
CA ALA A 9 -1.87 2.98 18.59
C ALA A 9 -0.36 3.29 18.76
N CYS A 10 0.18 4.28 18.04
CA CYS A 10 1.62 4.60 18.09
C CYS A 10 1.86 6.09 18.47
N MET A 11 1.94 6.43 19.76
CA MET A 11 2.57 7.69 20.22
C MET A 11 3.95 7.40 20.84
N PRO A 12 5.02 8.17 20.55
CA PRO A 12 5.27 9.07 19.42
C PRO A 12 6.34 8.45 18.50
N CYS A 13 5.93 7.80 17.40
CA CYS A 13 6.88 7.43 16.34
C CYS A 13 6.90 8.56 15.30
N PRO A 14 7.91 9.45 15.30
CA PRO A 14 7.99 10.57 14.35
C PRO A 14 8.10 10.10 12.89
N ALA A 15 8.51 8.86 12.68
CA ALA A 15 8.42 8.13 11.42
C ALA A 15 7.64 6.84 11.67
N ILE A 16 6.68 6.48 10.79
CA ILE A 16 5.90 5.24 10.91
C ILE A 16 6.87 4.05 11.03
N CYS A 17 6.94 3.45 12.23
CA CYS A 17 7.88 2.38 12.50
C CYS A 17 7.41 1.07 11.83
N ALA A 18 8.30 0.09 11.76
CA ALA A 18 8.01 -1.21 11.13
C ALA A 18 6.76 -1.89 11.73
N GLY A 19 6.53 -1.75 13.04
CA GLY A 19 5.33 -2.28 13.71
C GLY A 19 4.04 -1.61 13.21
N CYS A 20 3.99 -0.27 13.21
CA CYS A 20 2.80 0.44 12.72
C CYS A 20 2.58 0.17 11.21
N ARG A 21 3.63 0.00 10.40
CA ARG A 21 3.50 -0.42 8.98
C ARG A 21 2.88 -1.81 8.85
N ALA A 22 3.33 -2.77 9.65
CA ALA A 22 2.80 -4.14 9.62
C ALA A 22 1.30 -4.18 9.97
N ASP A 23 0.86 -3.39 10.95
CA ASP A 23 -0.57 -3.33 11.31
C ASP A 23 -1.40 -2.60 10.25
N MET A 24 -0.87 -1.53 9.65
CA MET A 24 -1.49 -0.90 8.49
C MET A 24 -1.62 -1.86 7.31
N HIS A 25 -0.61 -2.71 7.05
CA HIS A 25 -0.67 -3.74 6.01
C HIS A 25 -1.79 -4.75 6.29
N LYS A 26 -1.87 -5.27 7.52
CA LYS A 26 -2.93 -6.21 7.93
C LYS A 26 -4.32 -5.59 7.72
N GLU A 27 -4.48 -4.33 8.12
CA GLU A 27 -5.76 -3.64 7.98
C GLU A 27 -6.11 -3.37 6.51
N ALA A 28 -5.13 -2.94 5.70
CA ALA A 28 -5.34 -2.75 4.26
C ALA A 28 -5.72 -4.06 3.55
N LEU A 29 -5.15 -5.20 3.96
CA LEU A 29 -5.51 -6.50 3.41
C LEU A 29 -6.95 -6.91 3.76
N ARG A 30 -7.44 -6.58 4.96
CA ARG A 30 -8.85 -6.81 5.34
C ARG A 30 -9.81 -5.96 4.53
N GLN A 31 -9.38 -4.78 4.10
CA GLN A 31 -10.16 -3.86 3.29
C GLN A 31 -9.92 -4.04 1.78
N ALA A 32 -9.49 -5.23 1.35
CA ALA A 32 -9.30 -5.52 -0.06
C ALA A 32 -10.61 -5.34 -0.84
N PRO A 33 -10.59 -4.67 -2.01
CA PRO A 33 -11.78 -4.40 -2.81
C PRO A 33 -12.34 -5.63 -3.53
N GLY A 34 -11.77 -6.81 -3.27
CA GLY A 34 -12.20 -8.07 -3.87
C GLY A 34 -11.38 -9.25 -3.36
N ILE A 35 -11.85 -10.45 -3.70
CA ILE A 35 -11.21 -11.73 -3.41
C ILE A 35 -11.03 -12.51 -4.73
N PRO A 36 -10.00 -13.38 -4.84
CA PRO A 36 -8.96 -13.64 -3.86
C PRO A 36 -7.94 -12.50 -3.77
N VAL A 37 -7.28 -12.40 -2.61
CA VAL A 37 -6.11 -11.54 -2.40
C VAL A 37 -4.86 -12.40 -2.52
N VAL A 38 -3.92 -12.00 -3.37
CA VAL A 38 -2.65 -12.68 -3.58
C VAL A 38 -1.51 -11.80 -3.08
N LEU A 39 -0.73 -12.30 -2.13
CA LEU A 39 0.45 -11.61 -1.63
C LEU A 39 1.60 -11.71 -2.63
N LEU A 40 2.31 -10.60 -2.82
CA LEU A 40 3.45 -10.50 -3.72
C LEU A 40 4.75 -10.46 -2.91
N ARG A 41 5.85 -10.87 -3.54
CA ARG A 41 7.15 -10.35 -3.14
C ARG A 41 7.16 -8.84 -3.47
N PRO A 42 7.64 -7.97 -2.57
CA PRO A 42 7.72 -6.54 -2.82
C PRO A 42 8.36 -6.24 -4.18
N ALA A 43 7.62 -5.52 -5.04
CA ALA A 43 8.04 -5.25 -6.40
C ALA A 43 7.93 -3.75 -6.73
N ALA A 44 8.97 -3.20 -7.36
CA ALA A 44 8.97 -1.79 -7.78
C ALA A 44 7.96 -1.56 -8.91
N VAL A 45 7.05 -0.61 -8.70
CA VAL A 45 6.02 -0.22 -9.65
C VAL A 45 5.91 1.30 -9.75
N LYS A 46 5.23 1.76 -10.80
CA LYS A 46 4.85 3.16 -10.95
C LYS A 46 3.33 3.25 -10.98
N VAL A 47 2.77 4.01 -10.05
CA VAL A 47 1.34 4.35 -10.04
C VAL A 47 1.19 5.76 -10.56
N ARG A 48 0.67 5.92 -11.78
CA ARG A 48 0.67 7.20 -12.50
C ARG A 48 2.08 7.82 -12.58
N ALA A 49 2.37 8.85 -11.79
CA ALA A 49 3.67 9.52 -11.71
C ALA A 49 4.53 9.09 -10.49
N ILE A 50 3.95 8.33 -9.56
CA ILE A 50 4.57 8.00 -8.26
C ILE A 50 5.29 6.66 -8.33
N ARG A 51 6.54 6.61 -7.85
CA ARG A 51 7.24 5.33 -7.61
C ARG A 51 6.75 4.71 -6.32
N ALA A 52 6.38 3.44 -6.37
CA ALA A 52 5.81 2.71 -5.25
C ALA A 52 6.28 1.25 -5.24
N THR A 53 5.97 0.55 -4.16
CA THR A 53 6.21 -0.87 -3.98
C THR A 53 4.88 -1.59 -3.96
N ALA A 54 4.68 -2.55 -4.86
CA ALA A 54 3.50 -3.43 -4.86
C ALA A 54 3.69 -4.57 -3.85
N LEU A 55 2.65 -4.84 -3.06
CA LEU A 55 2.67 -5.79 -1.94
C LEU A 55 1.66 -6.93 -2.10
N ALA A 56 0.51 -6.67 -2.72
CA ALA A 56 -0.53 -7.66 -2.96
C ALA A 56 -1.39 -7.25 -4.16
N TYR A 57 -2.14 -8.18 -4.74
CA TYR A 57 -3.13 -7.86 -5.76
C TYR A 57 -4.44 -8.64 -5.60
N THR A 58 -5.51 -8.03 -6.09
CA THR A 58 -6.77 -8.66 -6.45
C THR A 58 -6.92 -8.61 -7.97
N VAL A 59 -7.99 -9.17 -8.51
CA VAL A 59 -8.28 -9.10 -9.96
C VAL A 59 -8.28 -7.66 -10.48
N THR A 60 -8.72 -6.69 -9.68
CA THR A 60 -8.94 -5.31 -10.12
C THR A 60 -7.98 -4.29 -9.53
N HIS A 61 -7.35 -4.58 -8.39
CA HIS A 61 -6.52 -3.62 -7.66
C HIS A 61 -5.22 -4.23 -7.17
N ILE A 62 -4.22 -3.38 -6.92
CA ILE A 62 -2.93 -3.75 -6.36
C ILE A 62 -2.71 -2.87 -5.14
N LEU A 63 -2.35 -3.50 -4.02
CA LEU A 63 -1.96 -2.81 -2.80
C LEU A 63 -0.54 -2.30 -2.99
N VAL A 64 -0.38 -0.99 -2.87
CA VAL A 64 0.90 -0.30 -3.04
C VAL A 64 1.24 0.52 -1.82
N GLU A 65 2.52 0.57 -1.49
CA GLU A 65 3.09 1.49 -0.50
C GLU A 65 4.13 2.41 -1.13
N TRP A 66 4.26 3.63 -0.62
CA TRP A 66 5.36 4.53 -0.93
C TRP A 66 5.53 5.57 0.18
N ASP A 67 6.75 6.09 0.30
CA ASP A 67 7.05 7.24 1.16
C ASP A 67 7.01 8.52 0.31
N GLY A 68 6.05 9.39 0.61
CA GLY A 68 5.87 10.69 -0.03
C GLY A 68 6.27 11.85 0.88
N SER A 69 6.15 13.09 0.40
CA SER A 69 6.44 14.30 1.18
C SER A 69 5.54 14.44 2.42
N SER A 70 4.33 13.88 2.38
CA SER A 70 3.38 13.82 3.51
C SER A 70 3.55 12.60 4.41
N GLY A 71 4.58 11.78 4.17
CA GLY A 71 4.89 10.58 4.92
C GLY A 71 4.56 9.29 4.17
N TYR A 72 4.42 8.20 4.92
CA TYR A 72 4.13 6.89 4.39
C TYR A 72 2.67 6.78 3.94
N HIS A 73 2.47 6.20 2.76
CA HIS A 73 1.18 5.94 2.17
C HIS A 73 1.02 4.46 1.84
N LEU A 74 -0.19 3.94 2.01
CA LEU A 74 -0.59 2.58 1.71
C LEU A 74 -2.02 2.58 1.19
N ARG A 75 -2.24 2.07 -0.04
CA ARG A 75 -3.59 2.04 -0.64
C ARG A 75 -3.73 0.99 -1.72
N TRP A 76 -4.98 0.60 -1.96
CA TRP A 76 -5.37 -0.15 -3.14
C TRP A 76 -5.53 0.78 -4.32
N GLU A 77 -4.81 0.47 -5.40
CA GLU A 77 -4.84 1.22 -6.66
C GLU A 77 -5.33 0.32 -7.78
N ALA A 78 -6.15 0.86 -8.66
CA ALA A 78 -6.68 0.09 -9.77
C ALA A 78 -5.55 -0.38 -10.68
N SER A 79 -5.57 -1.66 -11.07
CA SER A 79 -4.45 -2.30 -11.78
C SER A 79 -4.08 -1.60 -13.08
N TRP A 80 -5.06 -1.01 -13.77
CA TRP A 80 -4.85 -0.24 -15.01
C TRP A 80 -4.11 1.09 -14.81
N LEU A 81 -3.96 1.58 -13.57
CA LEU A 81 -3.16 2.77 -13.24
C LEU A 81 -1.69 2.44 -12.95
N ILE A 82 -1.34 1.15 -12.91
CA ILE A 82 -0.03 0.67 -12.48
C ILE A 82 0.77 0.20 -13.67
N ARG A 83 2.00 0.70 -13.76
CA ARG A 83 3.01 0.22 -14.71
C ARG A 83 4.13 -0.45 -13.95
N ARG A 84 4.59 -1.58 -14.47
CA ARG A 84 5.82 -2.20 -13.98
C ARG A 84 6.98 -1.26 -14.27
N PHE A 85 7.84 -1.09 -13.29
CA PHE A 85 9.11 -0.43 -13.49
C PHE A 85 10.13 -1.53 -13.81
N PRO A 86 10.79 -1.53 -14.99
CA PRO A 86 11.90 -2.44 -15.19
C PRO A 86 12.97 -2.15 -14.14
N GLN A 87 13.43 -3.20 -13.45
CA GLN A 87 14.58 -3.13 -12.55
C GLN A 87 15.86 -2.98 -13.36
#